data_AF-A0A699ZG82-F1
#
_entry.id   AF-A0A699ZG82-F1
#
_cell.length_a   1.000
_cell.length_b   1.000
_cell.length_c   1.000
_cell.angle_alpha   90.00
_cell.angle_beta   90.00
_cell.angle_gamma   90.00
#
_symmetry.space_group_name_H-M   'P 1'
#
loop_
_entity.id
_entity.type
_entity.pdbx_description
1 polymer ?
#
loop_
_entity_poly.entity_id
_entity_poly.type
_entity_poly.pdbx_seq_one_letter_code
_entity_poly.pdbx_strand_id
1 'polypeptide(L)'
;MRQPVVYVSHGAGPLPLLTTAPPSQVAVARSLREVAQSLPCKPSAIVSVTAHWEQAETTVSTCPAPPLLFDYGGFPPESYQLTYPAPGHPQLAKRITQLLR
;
A
#
# COMPACT_ATOMS: atom_id res chain seq x y z
N MET A 1 6.89 -21.08 -3.06
CA MET A 1 6.49 -21.06 -1.63
C MET A 1 5.23 -20.21 -1.49
N ARG A 2 4.32 -20.56 -0.56
CA ARG A 2 3.12 -19.76 -0.29
C ARG A 2 3.51 -18.53 0.53
N GLN A 3 3.10 -17.34 0.08
CA GLN A 3 3.31 -16.09 0.81
C GLN A 3 2.25 -15.96 1.93
N PRO A 4 2.56 -15.26 3.04
CA PRO A 4 1.60 -15.00 4.10
C PRO A 4 0.55 -13.96 3.68
N VAL A 5 -0.58 -13.96 4.38
CA VAL A 5 -1.51 -12.82 4.41
C VAL A 5 -1.20 -12.02 5.67
N VAL A 6 -0.98 -10.72 5.51
CA VAL A 6 -0.61 -9.84 6.62
C VAL A 6 -1.62 -8.70 6.71
N TYR A 7 -1.99 -8.35 7.93
CA TYR A 7 -2.74 -7.12 8.22
C TYR A 7 -1.75 -6.10 8.80
N VAL A 8 -1.66 -4.94 8.17
CA VAL A 8 -0.69 -3.91 8.55
C VAL A 8 -1.40 -2.61 8.91
N SER A 9 -0.93 -1.96 9.96
CA SER A 9 -1.30 -0.57 10.25
C SER A 9 -0.42 0.36 9.42
N HIS A 10 -1.03 1.36 8.77
CA HIS A 10 -0.31 2.41 8.05
C HIS A 10 -0.09 3.68 8.88
N GLY A 11 -0.50 3.69 10.16
CA GLY A 11 -0.35 4.86 11.03
C GLY A 11 -1.22 6.05 10.63
N ALA A 12 -0.88 7.24 11.13
CA ALA A 12 -1.62 8.46 10.85
C ALA A 12 -1.06 9.15 9.62
N GLY A 13 -1.83 9.17 8.53
CA GLY A 13 -1.47 9.82 7.27
C GLY A 13 -0.06 9.46 6.77
N PRO A 14 0.63 10.38 6.11
CA PRO A 14 1.98 10.17 5.56
C PRO A 14 3.08 10.20 6.62
N LEU A 15 2.75 10.39 7.90
CA LEU A 15 3.75 10.66 8.95
C LEU A 15 4.84 9.60 9.06
N PRO A 16 4.59 8.27 8.94
CA PRO A 16 5.66 7.28 8.99
C PRO A 16 6.72 7.44 7.89
N LEU A 17 6.42 8.18 6.82
CA LEU A 17 7.31 8.43 5.70
C LEU A 17 8.12 9.73 5.84
N LEU A 18 7.73 10.61 6.76
CA LEU A 18 8.39 11.89 6.96
C LEU A 18 9.62 11.74 7.87
N THR A 19 10.67 12.51 7.59
CA THR A 19 11.88 12.55 8.44
C THR A 19 11.60 13.22 9.79
N THR A 20 10.55 14.03 9.86
CA THR A 20 10.07 14.78 11.03
C THR A 20 9.05 13.99 11.87
N ALA A 21 8.85 12.70 11.57
CA ALA A 21 7.83 11.87 12.20
C ALA A 21 8.00 11.74 13.73
N PRO A 22 6.91 11.80 14.53
CA PRO A 22 6.99 11.53 15.95
C PRO A 22 7.34 10.06 16.22
N PRO A 23 7.88 9.72 17.42
CA PRO A 23 8.36 8.36 17.72
C PRO A 23 7.34 7.24 17.49
N SER A 24 6.04 7.51 17.70
CA SER A 24 4.96 6.54 17.45
C SER A 24 4.88 6.13 15.97
N GLN A 25 5.16 7.03 15.05
CA GLN A 25 5.12 6.78 13.60
C GLN A 25 6.41 6.09 13.12
N VAL A 26 7.53 6.33 13.79
CA VAL A 26 8.78 5.56 13.57
C VAL A 26 8.58 4.07 13.86
N ALA A 27 7.81 3.74 14.91
CA ALA A 27 7.47 2.35 15.22
C ALA A 27 6.62 1.68 14.13
N VAL A 28 5.67 2.41 13.52
CA VAL A 28 4.88 1.92 12.37
C VAL A 28 5.80 1.62 11.19
N ALA A 29 6.69 2.55 10.82
CA ALA A 29 7.64 2.35 9.73
C ALA A 29 8.58 1.15 10.00
N ARG A 30 8.99 0.94 11.26
CA ARG A 30 9.79 -0.24 11.65
C ARG A 30 9.01 -1.53 11.48
N SER A 31 7.76 -1.58 11.98
CA SER A 31 6.90 -2.76 11.85
C SER A 31 6.69 -3.18 10.39
N LEU A 32 6.48 -2.22 9.49
CA LEU A 32 6.35 -2.50 8.05
C LEU A 32 7.64 -3.11 7.45
N ARG A 33 8.82 -2.67 7.89
CA ARG A 33 10.10 -3.25 7.47
C ARG A 33 10.29 -4.67 7.99
N GLU A 34 9.89 -4.93 9.23
CA GLU A 34 9.94 -6.27 9.83
C GLU A 34 9.03 -7.26 9.10
N VAL A 35 7.82 -6.82 8.71
CA VAL A 35 6.92 -7.63 7.87
C VAL A 35 7.63 -8.03 6.57
N ALA A 36 8.25 -7.08 5.86
CA ALA A 36 9.00 -7.36 4.64
C ALA A 36 10.16 -8.36 4.86
N GLN A 37 10.85 -8.26 5.99
CA GLN A 37 11.95 -9.16 6.36
C GLN A 37 11.48 -10.57 6.76
N SER A 38 10.26 -10.69 7.28
CA SER A 38 9.65 -11.98 7.67
C SER A 38 9.12 -12.81 6.49
N LEU A 39 9.08 -12.25 5.27
CA LEU A 39 8.59 -12.97 4.12
C LEU A 39 9.54 -14.13 3.74
N PRO A 40 9.01 -15.31 3.38
CA PRO A 40 9.84 -16.47 3.04
C PRO A 40 10.73 -16.23 1.81
N CYS A 41 10.30 -15.36 0.90
CA CYS A 41 11.08 -14.85 -0.22
C CYS A 41 10.43 -13.57 -0.75
N LYS A 42 11.14 -12.83 -1.63
CA LYS A 42 10.57 -11.66 -2.31
C LYS A 42 9.33 -12.08 -3.12
N PRO A 43 8.14 -11.50 -2.85
CA PRO A 43 6.94 -11.81 -3.61
C PRO A 43 7.05 -11.29 -5.05
N SER A 44 6.48 -12.01 -6.01
CA SER A 44 6.37 -11.55 -7.40
C SER A 44 5.28 -10.48 -7.58
N ALA A 45 4.32 -10.41 -6.68
CA ALA A 45 3.27 -9.40 -6.65
C ALA A 45 2.72 -9.24 -5.23
N ILE A 46 2.17 -8.06 -4.93
CA ILE A 46 1.43 -7.77 -3.70
C ILE A 46 0.00 -7.41 -4.10
N VAL A 47 -0.98 -8.09 -3.50
CA VAL A 47 -2.41 -7.71 -3.62
C VAL A 47 -2.78 -6.95 -2.37
N SER A 48 -3.09 -5.66 -2.51
CA SER A 48 -3.50 -4.79 -1.41
C SER A 48 -5.02 -4.63 -1.40
N VAL A 49 -5.64 -4.85 -0.24
CA VAL A 49 -7.03 -4.50 0.03
C VAL A 49 -6.99 -3.32 0.98
N THR A 50 -7.52 -2.17 0.56
CA THR A 50 -7.40 -0.90 1.28
C THR A 50 -8.75 -0.39 1.74
N ALA A 51 -8.78 0.23 2.92
CA ALA A 51 -9.96 0.92 3.43
C ALA A 51 -10.17 2.31 2.80
N HIS A 52 -9.17 2.84 2.09
CA HIS A 52 -9.22 4.20 1.51
C HIS A 52 -9.80 4.24 0.09
N TRP A 53 -10.23 3.10 -0.45
CA TRP A 53 -10.89 3.05 -1.75
C TRP A 53 -12.21 2.32 -1.65
N GLU A 54 -13.26 3.09 -1.43
CA GLU A 54 -14.63 2.59 -1.31
C GLU A 54 -15.35 2.71 -2.66
N GLN A 55 -16.08 1.65 -3.02
CA GLN A 55 -16.90 1.55 -4.22
C GLN A 55 -18.17 0.77 -3.89
N ALA A 56 -19.24 0.96 -4.66
CA ALA A 56 -20.51 0.26 -4.45
C ALA A 56 -20.41 -1.26 -4.69
N GLU A 57 -19.44 -1.69 -5.51
CA GLU A 57 -19.14 -3.08 -5.82
C GLU A 57 -17.65 -3.34 -5.63
N THR A 58 -17.25 -4.61 -5.50
CA THR A 58 -15.84 -5.00 -5.39
C THR A 58 -15.09 -4.62 -6.67
N THR A 59 -14.17 -3.67 -6.57
CA THR A 59 -13.36 -3.19 -7.70
C THR A 59 -11.89 -3.58 -7.56
N VAL A 60 -11.25 -3.85 -8.69
CA VAL A 60 -9.82 -4.16 -8.77
C VAL A 60 -9.15 -3.14 -9.68
N SER A 61 -8.09 -2.48 -9.20
CA SER A 61 -7.31 -1.57 -10.05
C SER A 61 -6.57 -2.36 -11.15
N THR A 62 -6.77 -1.96 -12.40
CA THR A 62 -6.14 -2.57 -13.59
C THR A 62 -5.09 -1.67 -14.24
N CYS A 63 -4.86 -0.48 -13.68
CA CYS A 63 -3.92 0.50 -14.24
C CYS A 63 -2.48 -0.04 -14.20
N PRO A 64 -1.73 -0.03 -15.33
CA PRO A 64 -0.34 -0.49 -15.36
C PRO A 64 0.64 0.46 -14.65
N ALA A 65 0.28 1.73 -14.51
CA ALA A 65 1.06 2.76 -13.82
C ALA A 65 0.11 3.70 -13.07
N PRO A 66 -0.47 3.25 -11.93
CA PRO A 66 -1.40 4.07 -11.17
C PRO A 66 -0.71 5.34 -10.66
N PRO A 67 -1.38 6.51 -10.72
CA PRO A 67 -0.85 7.70 -10.07
C PRO A 67 -0.85 7.51 -8.55
N LEU A 68 0.03 8.24 -7.86
CA LEU A 68 -0.04 8.35 -6.41
C LEU A 68 -1.18 9.29 -6.04
N LEU A 69 -2.11 8.82 -5.23
CA LEU A 69 -3.24 9.60 -4.73
C LEU A 69 -2.96 10.02 -3.28
N PHE A 70 -3.22 11.30 -2.98
CA PHE A 70 -3.11 11.85 -1.63
C PHE A 70 -4.52 11.99 -1.05
N ASP A 71 -5.00 10.93 -0.41
CA ASP A 71 -6.34 10.80 0.18
C ASP A 71 -6.42 11.34 1.63
N TYR A 72 -5.58 12.31 1.97
CA TYR A 72 -5.50 12.89 3.31
C TYR A 72 -5.27 14.42 3.28
N GLY A 73 -5.69 15.10 4.34
CA GLY A 73 -5.63 16.57 4.50
C GLY A 73 -4.96 17.01 5.80
N GLY A 74 -4.42 18.23 5.83
CA GLY A 74 -3.92 18.87 7.06
C GLY A 74 -2.49 18.51 7.45
N PHE A 75 -1.71 17.93 6.53
CA PHE A 75 -0.31 17.56 6.77
C PHE A 75 0.69 18.59 6.21
N PRO A 76 1.96 18.55 6.63
CA PRO A 76 3.01 19.43 6.10
C PRO A 76 3.16 19.33 4.57
N PRO A 77 3.53 20.40 3.84
CA PRO A 77 3.66 20.39 2.39
C PRO A 77 4.56 19.27 1.82
N GLU A 78 5.61 18.89 2.55
CA GLU A 78 6.51 17.79 2.18
C GLU A 78 5.79 16.45 1.97
N SER A 79 4.67 16.20 2.65
CA SER A 79 3.95 14.94 2.46
C SER A 79 3.28 14.83 1.09
N TYR A 80 2.92 15.96 0.49
CA TYR A 80 2.29 16.03 -0.82
C TYR A 80 3.29 16.05 -1.97
N GLN A 81 4.60 16.02 -1.66
CA GLN A 81 5.69 15.99 -2.64
C GLN A 81 6.25 14.57 -2.83
N LEU A 82 5.73 13.59 -2.08
CA LEU A 82 6.15 12.20 -2.22
C LEU A 82 5.82 11.70 -3.63
N THR A 83 6.76 10.95 -4.21
CA THR A 83 6.55 10.27 -5.48
C THR A 83 6.87 8.81 -5.31
N TYR A 84 5.95 7.94 -5.75
CA TYR A 84 6.16 6.49 -5.76
C TYR A 84 5.58 5.91 -7.05
N PRO A 85 6.40 5.64 -8.09
CA PRO A 85 5.94 5.09 -9.36
C PRO A 85 5.66 3.59 -9.20
N ALA A 86 4.59 3.26 -8.47
CA ALA A 86 4.18 1.88 -8.23
C ALA A 86 3.89 1.18 -9.56
N PRO A 87 4.48 0.00 -9.84
CA PRO A 87 4.12 -0.77 -11.01
C PRO A 87 2.76 -1.43 -10.77
N GLY A 88 1.82 -1.22 -11.70
CA GLY A 88 0.60 -2.00 -11.77
C GLY A 88 0.85 -3.40 -12.34
N HIS A 89 -0.10 -4.32 -12.15
CA HIS A 89 -0.01 -5.69 -12.69
C HIS A 89 -1.31 -6.10 -13.43
N PRO A 90 -1.59 -5.55 -14.63
CA PRO A 90 -2.89 -5.72 -15.31
C PRO A 90 -3.30 -7.18 -15.55
N GLN A 91 -2.34 -8.05 -15.88
CA GLN A 91 -2.61 -9.48 -16.09
C GLN A 91 -3.09 -10.18 -14.80
N LEU A 92 -2.49 -9.85 -13.66
CA LEU A 92 -2.91 -10.38 -12.36
C LEU A 92 -4.26 -9.79 -11.95
N ALA A 93 -4.47 -8.48 -12.16
CA ALA A 93 -5.75 -7.82 -11.89
C ALA A 93 -6.90 -8.45 -12.68
N LYS A 94 -6.68 -8.76 -13.96
CA LYS A 94 -7.65 -9.49 -14.81
C LYS A 94 -7.97 -10.87 -14.22
N ARG A 95 -6.95 -11.63 -13.82
CA ARG A 95 -7.12 -12.95 -13.21
C ARG A 95 -7.92 -12.87 -11.91
N ILE A 96 -7.61 -11.90 -11.03
CA ILE A 96 -8.35 -11.68 -9.77
C ILE A 96 -9.81 -11.37 -10.07
N THR A 97 -10.08 -10.47 -11.00
CA THR A 97 -11.45 -10.10 -11.40
C THR A 97 -12.25 -11.31 -11.89
N GLN A 98 -11.62 -12.24 -12.61
CA GLN A 98 -12.28 -13.47 -13.07
C GLN A 98 -12.61 -14.44 -11.94
N LEU A 99 -11.85 -14.43 -10.84
CA LEU A 99 -12.07 -15.30 -9.67
C LEU A 99 -13.13 -14.76 -8.70
N LEU A 100 -13.46 -13.48 -8.81
CA LEU A 100 -14.48 -12.81 -7.98
C LEU A 100 -15.89 -12.88 -8.60
N ARG A 101 -16.01 -13.43 -9.80
CA ARG A 101 -17.29 -13.71 -10.47
C ARG A 101 -17.77 -15.12 -10.11
#